data_AF-A0AAE7NWE8-F1
#
_entry.id   AF-A0AAE7NWE8-F1
#
_cell.length_a   1.000
_cell.length_b   1.000
_cell.length_c   1.000
_cell.angle_alpha   90.00
_cell.angle_beta   90.00
_cell.angle_gamma   90.00
#
_symmetry.space_group_name_H-M   'P 1'
#
loop_
_entity.id
_entity.type
_entity.pdbx_description
1 polymer ?
#
loop_
_entity_poly.entity_id
_entity_poly.type
_entity_poly.pdbx_seq_one_letter_code
_entity_poly.pdbx_strand_id
1 'polypeptide(L)'
;MQRSFEDCKAQFPEGTKNMIEKNKCNATAALAIRPFTTYPDLFDKYWATRAVIAERVQAGKMTIAEANQEATQTQSDIAAEEQRRNLANRSVGAQESAAAAAWLASPSVVVVRR
;
A
#
# COMPACT_ATOMS: atom_id res chain seq x y z
N MET A 1 -10.11 -21.36 -6.78
CA MET A 1 -9.11 -21.30 -7.87
C MET A 1 -8.42 -19.95 -7.76
N GLN A 2 -7.23 -19.90 -7.15
CA GLN A 2 -6.43 -18.67 -7.09
C GLN A 2 -5.99 -18.33 -8.52
N ARG A 3 -6.29 -17.11 -9.00
CA ARG A 3 -5.81 -16.63 -10.29
C ARG A 3 -4.40 -16.07 -10.10
N SER A 4 -3.45 -16.48 -10.94
CA SER A 4 -2.09 -15.90 -10.96
C SER A 4 -2.03 -14.66 -11.85
N PHE A 5 -0.97 -13.87 -11.73
CA PHE A 5 -0.71 -12.78 -12.66
C PHE A 5 -0.41 -13.31 -14.08
N GLU A 6 0.23 -14.47 -14.21
CA GLU A 6 0.47 -15.12 -15.49
C GLU A 6 -0.85 -15.51 -16.18
N ASP A 7 -1.81 -16.07 -15.44
CA ASP A 7 -3.12 -16.45 -15.97
C ASP A 7 -3.88 -15.23 -16.49
N CYS A 8 -3.81 -14.11 -15.75
CA CYS A 8 -4.42 -12.85 -16.16
C CYS A 8 -3.75 -12.28 -17.42
N LYS A 9 -2.42 -12.37 -17.53
CA LYS A 9 -1.70 -11.93 -18.73
C LYS A 9 -2.05 -12.79 -19.95
N ALA A 10 -2.19 -14.10 -19.79
CA ALA A 10 -2.57 -15.01 -20.86
C ALA A 10 -4.01 -14.78 -21.34
N GLN A 11 -4.95 -14.51 -20.43
CA GLN A 11 -6.35 -14.22 -20.76
C GLN A 11 -6.56 -12.85 -21.41
N PHE A 12 -5.75 -11.85 -21.04
CA PHE A 12 -5.90 -10.47 -21.49
C PHE A 12 -4.61 -9.97 -22.16
N PRO A 13 -4.39 -10.31 -23.45
CA PRO A 13 -3.24 -9.86 -24.21
C PRO A 13 -3.17 -8.33 -24.32
N GLU A 14 -2.03 -7.80 -24.77
CA GLU A 14 -1.80 -6.35 -24.81
C GLU A 14 -2.78 -5.60 -25.72
N GLY A 15 -3.12 -4.38 -25.31
CA GLY A 15 -4.11 -3.53 -25.98
C GLY A 15 -4.97 -2.76 -24.98
N THR A 16 -5.94 -2.01 -25.51
CA THR A 16 -6.89 -1.20 -24.72
C THR A 16 -8.26 -1.87 -24.55
N LYS A 17 -8.52 -2.96 -25.27
CA LYS A 17 -9.76 -3.73 -25.15
C LYS A 17 -9.69 -4.59 -23.88
N ASN A 18 -10.75 -4.60 -23.08
CA ASN A 18 -10.89 -5.38 -21.83
C ASN A 18 -9.95 -4.95 -20.68
N MET A 19 -9.55 -3.68 -20.62
CA MET A 19 -8.69 -3.18 -19.54
C MET A 19 -9.36 -3.30 -18.16
N ILE A 20 -10.68 -3.13 -18.08
CA ILE A 20 -11.45 -3.27 -16.84
C ILE A 20 -11.36 -4.73 -16.34
N GLU A 21 -11.62 -5.71 -17.22
CA GLU A 21 -11.56 -7.14 -16.90
C GLU A 21 -10.14 -7.58 -16.54
N LYS A 22 -9.14 -7.09 -17.29
CA LYS A 22 -7.72 -7.31 -17.00
C LYS A 22 -7.35 -6.79 -15.62
N ASN A 23 -7.77 -5.57 -15.27
CA ASN A 23 -7.49 -5.00 -13.96
C ASN A 23 -8.17 -5.80 -12.84
N LYS A 24 -9.44 -6.19 -13.01
CA LYS A 24 -10.15 -7.05 -12.04
C LYS A 24 -9.43 -8.38 -11.81
N CYS A 25 -8.93 -9.00 -12.89
CA CYS A 25 -8.17 -10.23 -12.79
C CYS A 25 -6.90 -10.03 -11.95
N ASN A 26 -6.10 -9.02 -12.29
CA ASN A 26 -4.87 -8.70 -11.56
C ASN A 26 -5.13 -8.32 -10.09
N ALA A 27 -6.17 -7.54 -9.82
CA ALA A 27 -6.55 -7.15 -8.46
C ALA A 27 -6.92 -8.39 -7.62
N THR A 28 -7.65 -9.34 -8.22
CA THR A 28 -8.00 -10.62 -7.58
C THR A 28 -6.75 -11.45 -7.28
N ALA A 29 -5.82 -11.55 -8.23
CA ALA A 29 -4.54 -12.24 -8.02
C ALA A 29 -3.74 -11.61 -6.88
N ALA A 30 -3.73 -10.29 -6.81
CA ALA A 30 -3.01 -9.54 -5.79
C ALA A 30 -3.60 -9.69 -4.37
N LEU A 31 -4.85 -10.13 -4.22
CA LEU A 31 -5.41 -10.40 -2.88
C LEU A 31 -4.62 -11.47 -2.13
N ALA A 32 -3.88 -12.34 -2.83
CA ALA A 32 -2.98 -13.31 -2.20
C ALA A 32 -1.85 -12.64 -1.40
N ILE A 33 -1.38 -11.46 -1.82
CA ILE A 33 -0.29 -10.73 -1.13
C ILE A 33 -0.80 -9.71 -0.11
N ARG A 34 -2.05 -9.25 -0.22
CA ARG A 34 -2.64 -8.22 0.67
C ARG A 34 -2.43 -8.50 2.17
N PRO A 35 -2.65 -9.73 2.70
CA PRO A 35 -2.46 -10.03 4.12
C PRO A 35 -1.02 -9.85 4.62
N PHE A 36 -0.04 -9.84 3.72
CA PHE A 36 1.38 -9.71 4.04
C PHE A 36 1.90 -8.28 3.84
N THR A 37 1.04 -7.34 3.45
CA THR A 37 1.42 -5.93 3.31
C THR A 37 1.36 -5.23 4.66
N THR A 38 2.39 -4.41 4.96
CA THR A 38 2.45 -3.64 6.22
C THR A 38 1.35 -2.59 6.30
N TYR A 39 0.97 -2.01 5.16
CA TYR A 39 -0.07 -0.97 5.05
C TYR A 39 -1.14 -1.40 4.04
N PRO A 40 -2.14 -2.20 4.45
CA PRO A 40 -3.18 -2.71 3.55
C PRO A 40 -4.02 -1.62 2.88
N ASP A 41 -4.14 -0.45 3.51
CA ASP A 41 -4.84 0.70 2.94
C ASP A 41 -4.12 1.28 1.72
N LEU A 42 -2.78 1.27 1.72
CA LEU A 42 -1.98 1.71 0.57
C LEU A 42 -2.06 0.71 -0.59
N PHE A 43 -2.09 -0.59 -0.26
CA PHE A 43 -2.39 -1.63 -1.23
C PHE A 43 -3.77 -1.43 -1.87
N ASP A 44 -4.81 -1.18 -1.08
CA ASP A 44 -6.17 -0.95 -1.59
C ASP A 44 -6.23 0.32 -2.44
N LYS A 45 -5.55 1.39 -2.02
CA LYS A 45 -5.42 2.64 -2.78
C LYS A 45 -4.81 2.39 -4.16
N TYR A 46 -3.74 1.60 -4.24
CA TYR A 46 -3.11 1.26 -5.52
C TYR A 46 -4.11 0.60 -6.48
N TRP A 47 -4.82 -0.43 -6.03
CA TRP A 47 -5.76 -1.18 -6.88
C TRP A 47 -6.99 -0.36 -7.26
N ALA A 48 -7.47 0.50 -6.37
CA ALA A 48 -8.54 1.45 -6.68
C ALA A 48 -8.10 2.43 -7.78
N THR A 49 -6.90 3.01 -7.70
CA THR A 49 -6.37 3.90 -8.74
C THR A 49 -6.20 3.16 -10.07
N ARG A 50 -5.67 1.92 -10.05
CA ARG A 50 -5.53 1.10 -11.26
C ARG A 50 -6.87 0.77 -11.92
N ALA A 51 -7.94 0.63 -11.14
CA ALA A 51 -9.29 0.45 -11.68
C ALA A 51 -9.77 1.70 -12.45
N VAL A 52 -9.58 2.89 -11.89
CA VAL A 52 -9.93 4.15 -12.57
C VAL A 52 -9.11 4.34 -13.85
N ILE A 53 -7.81 4.06 -13.81
CA ILE A 53 -6.95 4.10 -15.00
C ILE A 53 -7.47 3.13 -16.07
N ALA A 54 -7.80 1.89 -15.69
CA ALA A 54 -8.31 0.89 -16.63
C ALA A 54 -9.62 1.33 -17.31
N GLU A 55 -10.54 1.94 -16.56
CA GLU A 55 -11.77 2.53 -17.11
C GLU A 55 -11.48 3.65 -18.12
N ARG A 56 -10.57 4.56 -17.78
CA ARG A 56 -10.21 5.70 -18.66
C ARG A 56 -9.53 5.23 -19.94
N VAL A 57 -8.62 4.25 -19.85
CA VAL A 57 -7.95 3.66 -21.02
C VAL A 57 -8.95 2.94 -21.93
N GLN A 58 -9.82 2.11 -21.35
CA GLN A 58 -10.84 1.40 -22.14
C GLN A 58 -11.81 2.36 -22.83
N ALA A 59 -12.17 3.46 -22.15
CA ALA A 59 -13.01 4.51 -22.70
C ALA A 59 -12.29 5.40 -23.75
N GLY A 60 -11.01 5.16 -24.04
CA GLY A 60 -10.22 5.98 -24.96
C GLY A 60 -9.95 7.41 -24.45
N LYS A 61 -10.15 7.66 -23.15
CA LYS A 61 -9.93 8.96 -22.50
C LYS A 61 -8.49 9.14 -22.00
N MET A 62 -7.68 8.10 -22.12
CA MET A 62 -6.30 8.04 -21.65
C MET A 62 -5.52 7.05 -22.51
N THR A 63 -4.32 7.42 -22.93
CA THR A 63 -3.41 6.53 -23.65
C THR A 63 -2.71 5.56 -22.68
N ILE A 64 -2.14 4.47 -23.21
CA ILE A 64 -1.35 3.54 -22.40
C ILE A 64 -0.11 4.22 -21.79
N ALA A 65 0.49 5.18 -22.50
CA ALA A 65 1.64 5.92 -21.99
C ALA A 65 1.27 6.79 -20.79
N GLU A 66 0.17 7.54 -20.87
CA GLU A 66 -0.34 8.35 -19.75
C GLU A 66 -0.76 7.45 -18.57
N ALA A 67 -1.41 6.33 -18.85
CA ALA A 67 -1.77 5.33 -17.83
C ALA A 67 -0.55 4.77 -17.09
N ASN A 68 0.55 4.51 -17.81
CA ASN A 68 1.81 4.06 -17.22
C ASN A 68 2.45 5.15 -16.36
N GLN A 69 2.40 6.40 -16.80
CA GLN A 69 2.89 7.54 -16.03
C GLN A 69 2.08 7.73 -14.74
N GLU A 70 0.75 7.76 -14.81
CA GLU A 70 -0.12 7.92 -13.63
C GLU A 70 0.05 6.76 -12.63
N ALA A 71 0.18 5.54 -13.13
CA ALA A 71 0.44 4.37 -12.30
C ALA A 71 1.84 4.38 -11.64
N THR A 72 2.85 4.92 -12.33
CA THR A 72 4.19 5.10 -11.77
C THR A 72 4.18 6.17 -10.70
N GLN A 73 3.52 7.31 -10.95
CA GLN A 73 3.37 8.37 -9.97
C GLN A 73 2.67 7.87 -8.71
N THR A 74 1.58 7.10 -8.87
CA THR A 74 0.85 6.51 -7.75
C THR A 74 1.74 5.60 -6.89
N GLN A 75 2.62 4.82 -7.51
CA GLN A 75 3.58 3.97 -6.78
C GLN A 75 4.61 4.81 -6.02
N SER A 76 5.14 5.88 -6.64
CA SER A 76 6.04 6.81 -5.97
C SER A 76 5.38 7.46 -4.75
N ASP A 77 4.13 7.89 -4.87
CA ASP A 77 3.38 8.50 -3.78
C ASP A 77 3.12 7.50 -2.63
N ILE A 78 2.80 6.25 -2.97
CA ILE A 78 2.64 5.17 -1.99
C ILE A 78 3.97 4.89 -1.29
N ALA A 79 5.07 4.76 -2.02
CA ALA A 79 6.38 4.50 -1.43
C ALA A 79 6.82 5.64 -0.49
N ALA A 80 6.58 6.89 -0.86
CA ALA A 80 6.85 8.05 -0.01
C ALA A 80 6.00 8.01 1.28
N GLU A 81 4.73 7.64 1.17
CA GLU A 81 3.82 7.51 2.30
C GLU A 81 4.21 6.36 3.23
N GLU A 82 4.62 5.21 2.68
CA GLU A 82 5.17 4.09 3.45
C GLU A 82 6.41 4.51 4.22
N GLN A 83 7.34 5.21 3.58
CA GLN A 83 8.54 5.73 4.23
C GLN A 83 8.18 6.70 5.37
N ARG A 84 7.24 7.63 5.14
CA ARG A 84 6.76 8.56 6.16
C ARG A 84 6.21 7.83 7.39
N ARG A 85 5.34 6.83 7.18
CA ARG A 85 4.75 6.03 8.27
C ARG A 85 5.80 5.20 9.00
N ASN A 86 6.75 4.60 8.29
CA ASN A 86 7.85 3.84 8.88
C ASN A 86 8.72 4.71 9.79
N LEU A 87 9.05 5.93 9.36
CA LEU A 87 9.81 6.88 10.17
C LEU A 87 9.02 7.34 11.40
N ALA A 88 7.72 7.61 11.25
CA ALA A 88 6.85 7.97 12.38
C ALA A 88 6.80 6.84 13.42
N ASN A 89 6.61 5.59 13.00
CA ASN A 89 6.56 4.44 13.90
C ASN A 89 7.88 4.22 14.66
N ARG A 90 9.02 4.41 13.99
CA ARG A 90 10.34 4.36 14.65
C ARG A 90 10.51 5.44 15.70
N SER A 91 10.03 6.66 15.43
CA SER A 91 10.07 7.76 16.39
C SER A 91 9.22 7.48 17.63
N VAL A 92 8.01 6.96 17.44
CA VAL A 92 7.12 6.55 18.55
C VAL A 92 7.79 5.48 19.41
N GLY A 93 8.31 4.40 18.81
CA GLY A 93 8.98 3.33 19.57
C GLY A 93 10.20 3.82 20.37
N ALA A 94 10.95 4.81 19.85
CA ALA A 94 12.05 5.43 20.58
C ALA A 94 11.55 6.25 21.79
N GLN A 95 10.45 6.98 21.63
CA GLN A 95 9.82 7.73 22.74
C GLN A 95 9.26 6.79 23.81
N GLU A 96 8.59 5.70 23.41
CA GLU A 96 8.09 4.68 24.33
C GLU A 96 9.22 4.02 25.11
N SER A 97 10.34 3.70 24.44
CA SER A 97 11.53 3.12 25.09
C SER A 97 12.17 4.09 26.09
N ALA A 98 12.28 5.36 25.72
CA ALA A 98 12.81 6.40 26.62
C ALA A 98 11.89 6.62 27.83
N ALA A 99 10.57 6.62 27.62
CA ALA A 99 9.60 6.71 28.71
C ALA A 99 9.69 5.50 29.64
N ALA A 100 9.77 4.28 29.11
CA ALA A 100 9.94 3.07 29.89
C ALA A 100 11.23 3.10 30.73
N ALA A 101 12.34 3.57 30.16
CA ALA A 101 13.60 3.75 30.88
C ALA A 101 13.47 4.78 32.01
N ALA A 102 12.79 5.91 31.79
CA ALA A 102 12.56 6.93 32.81
C ALA A 102 11.68 6.43 33.96
N TRP A 103 10.65 5.61 33.66
CA TRP A 103 9.83 4.94 34.66
C TRP A 103 10.65 3.99 35.53
N LEU A 104 11.49 3.16 34.93
CA LEU A 104 12.34 2.20 35.65
C LEU A 104 13.45 2.89 36.48
N ALA A 105 13.95 4.04 36.01
CA ALA A 105 14.97 4.81 36.71
C ALA A 105 14.42 5.74 37.80
N SER A 106 13.09 5.84 37.96
CA SER A 106 12.47 6.71 38.97
C SER A 106 12.66 6.12 40.37
N PRO A 107 13.38 6.80 41.29
CA PRO A 107 13.51 6.33 42.66
C PRO A 107 12.15 6.35 43.34
N SER A 108 11.76 5.23 43.95
CA SER A 108 10.55 5.17 44.78
C SER A 108 10.70 6.14 45.95
N VAL A 109 10.02 7.28 45.90
CA VAL A 109 9.94 8.18 47.04
C VAL A 109 9.07 7.50 48.10
N VAL A 110 9.70 6.75 49.01
CA VAL A 110 9.07 6.30 50.25
C VAL A 110 8.86 7.55 51.09
N VAL A 111 7.68 8.14 51.01
CA VAL A 111 7.25 9.21 51.92
C VAL A 111 7.05 8.58 53.29
N VAL A 112 8.10 8.59 54.13
CA VAL A 112 7.97 8.29 55.55
C VAL A 112 7.25 9.47 56.20
N ARG A 113 5.94 9.34 56.43
CA ARG A 113 5.18 10.28 57.29
C ARG A 113 5.68 10.09 58.72
N ARG A 114 6.16 11.19 59.33
CA ARG A 114 6.43 11.30 60.77
C ARG A 114 5.14 11.48 61.55
#